data_AF-F1T6L7-F1
#
_entry.id   AF-F1T6L7-F1
#
_cell.length_a   1.000
_cell.length_b   1.000
_cell.length_c   1.000
_cell.angle_alpha   90.00
_cell.angle_beta   90.00
_cell.angle_gamma   90.00
#
_symmetry.space_group_name_H-M   'P 1'
#
loop_
_entity.id
_entity.type
_entity.pdbx_description
1 polymer ?
#
loop_
_entity_poly.entity_id
_entity_poly.type
_entity_poly.pdbx_seq_one_letter_code
_entity_poly.pdbx_strand_id
1 'polypeptide(L)'
;MFKDEYEFVLSTHVDKGHIHNHIIFNNVNMVTGRCHQSNKKSCHQIRYQSDKLCKENNLSVIDGFYESYKKKYKTNGKSWYENKQTKRGTS
;
A
#
# COMPACT_ATOMS: atom_id res chain seq x y z
N MET A 1 -2.46 -2.26 -14.55
CA MET A 1 -2.73 -3.17 -13.42
C MET A 1 -4.20 -3.54 -13.28
N PHE A 2 -5.13 -2.74 -13.80
CA PHE A 2 -6.55 -3.07 -13.71
C PHE A 2 -7.31 -3.13 -15.03
N LYS A 3 -6.69 -2.80 -16.19
CA LYS A 3 -7.29 -2.90 -17.54
C LYS A 3 -8.75 -2.41 -17.63
N ASP A 4 -9.13 -1.47 -16.78
CA ASP A 4 -10.51 -0.97 -16.62
C ASP A 4 -11.56 -2.05 -16.27
N GLU A 5 -11.12 -3.20 -15.74
CA GLU A 5 -11.96 -4.34 -15.35
C GLU A 5 -12.35 -4.30 -13.86
N TYR A 6 -11.87 -3.31 -13.11
CA TYR A 6 -12.14 -3.14 -11.68
C TYR A 6 -12.63 -1.72 -11.40
N GLU A 7 -13.69 -1.63 -10.60
CA GLU A 7 -14.19 -0.36 -10.09
C GLU A 7 -13.28 0.15 -8.98
N PHE A 8 -13.06 1.47 -8.89
CA PHE A 8 -12.30 2.06 -7.81
C PHE A 8 -12.74 3.50 -7.49
N VAL A 9 -12.43 3.91 -6.27
CA VAL A 9 -12.57 5.28 -5.76
C VAL A 9 -11.18 5.77 -5.40
N LEU A 10 -10.84 6.98 -5.86
CA LEU A 10 -9.61 7.69 -5.53
C LEU A 10 -9.97 8.93 -4.71
N SER A 11 -9.34 9.08 -3.55
CA SER A 11 -9.41 10.28 -2.72
C SER A 11 -8.01 10.83 -2.45
N THR A 12 -7.85 12.14 -2.53
CA THR A 12 -6.58 12.83 -2.22
C THR A 12 -6.75 13.63 -0.94
N HIS A 13 -5.91 13.34 0.05
CA HIS A 13 -5.85 14.07 1.32
C HIS A 13 -4.68 15.07 1.29
N VAL A 14 -4.95 16.30 1.72
CA VAL A 14 -3.98 17.42 1.77
C VAL A 14 -3.90 18.06 3.16
N ASP A 15 -4.63 17.51 4.13
CA ASP A 15 -4.91 18.09 5.45
C ASP A 15 -3.92 17.68 6.54
N LYS A 16 -3.13 16.61 6.34
CA LYS A 16 -2.24 16.03 7.37
C LYS A 16 -0.78 16.47 7.27
N GLY A 17 -0.51 17.64 6.70
CA GLY A 17 0.85 18.16 6.49
C GLY A 17 1.66 17.40 5.42
N HIS A 18 1.02 16.48 4.70
CA HIS A 18 1.56 15.81 3.52
C HIS A 18 0.42 15.35 2.61
N ILE A 19 0.65 15.42 1.30
CA ILE A 19 -0.32 14.99 0.30
C ILE A 19 -0.25 13.47 0.18
N HIS A 20 -1.38 12.79 0.32
CA HIS A 20 -1.46 11.34 0.13
C HIS A 20 -2.77 10.93 -0.54
N ASN A 21 -2.74 9.80 -1.26
CA ASN A 21 -3.90 9.26 -1.95
C ASN A 21 -4.41 7.99 -1.26
N HIS A 22 -5.72 7.86 -1.17
CA HIS A 22 -6.42 6.62 -0.84
C HIS A 22 -7.06 6.07 -2.10
N ILE A 23 -6.68 4.86 -2.49
CA ILE A 23 -7.28 4.12 -3.60
C ILE A 23 -7.99 2.92 -3.02
N ILE A 24 -9.32 2.87 -3.17
CA ILE A 24 -10.16 1.75 -2.78
C ILE A 24 -10.70 1.14 -4.06
N PHE A 25 -10.45 -0.14 -4.30
CA PHE A 25 -10.93 -0.82 -5.50
C PHE A 25 -11.75 -2.05 -5.13
N ASN A 26 -12.71 -2.40 -5.98
CA ASN A 26 -13.52 -3.60 -5.84
C ASN A 26 -12.61 -4.83 -5.94
N ASN A 27 -12.73 -5.77 -5.01
CA ASN A 27 -11.93 -6.99 -5.05
C ASN A 27 -12.35 -7.90 -6.21
N VAL A 28 -13.59 -7.80 -6.71
CA VAL A 28 -14.10 -8.64 -7.78
C VAL A 28 -13.94 -7.96 -9.13
N ASN A 29 -13.38 -8.67 -10.09
CA ASN A 29 -13.27 -8.23 -11.48
C ASN A 29 -14.66 -8.22 -12.13
N MET A 30 -15.07 -7.10 -12.72
CA MET A 30 -16.41 -6.95 -13.30
C MET A 30 -16.64 -7.81 -14.55
N VAL A 31 -15.59 -8.16 -15.29
CA VAL A 31 -15.68 -8.93 -16.53
C VAL A 31 -15.67 -10.44 -16.26
N THR A 32 -14.75 -10.89 -15.41
CA THR A 32 -14.49 -12.32 -15.17
C THR A 32 -15.12 -12.86 -13.89
N GLY A 33 -15.60 -12.00 -13.00
CA GLY A 33 -16.11 -12.36 -11.67
C GLY A 33 -15.04 -12.90 -10.71
N ARG A 34 -13.75 -12.86 -11.09
CA ARG A 34 -12.67 -13.39 -10.26
C ARG A 34 -12.20 -12.36 -9.23
N CYS A 35 -11.89 -12.85 -8.03
CA CYS A 35 -11.32 -12.03 -6.97
C CYS A 35 -9.85 -11.67 -7.25
N HIS A 36 -9.48 -10.44 -6.94
CA HIS A 36 -8.10 -9.97 -6.96
C HIS A 36 -7.28 -10.73 -5.91
N GLN A 37 -6.14 -11.26 -6.33
CA GLN A 37 -5.27 -11.98 -5.42
C GLN A 37 -4.32 -11.01 -4.71
N SER A 38 -4.71 -10.59 -3.51
CA SER A 38 -3.86 -9.77 -2.64
C SER A 38 -2.78 -10.64 -1.99
N ASN A 39 -1.54 -10.50 -2.46
CA ASN A 39 -0.38 -11.22 -1.94
C ASN A 39 0.89 -10.37 -2.11
N LYS A 40 2.02 -10.84 -1.57
CA LYS A 40 3.28 -10.08 -1.62
C LYS A 40 3.72 -9.74 -3.05
N LYS A 41 3.47 -10.62 -4.01
CA LYS A 41 3.83 -10.42 -5.43
C LYS A 41 2.97 -9.33 -6.06
N SER A 42 1.64 -9.36 -5.87
CA SER A 42 0.75 -8.33 -6.39
C SER A 42 1.02 -6.97 -5.76
N CYS A 43 1.30 -6.91 -4.46
CA CYS A 43 1.74 -5.66 -3.81
C CYS A 43 3.01 -5.08 -4.46
N HIS A 44 3.99 -5.93 -4.78
CA HIS A 44 5.22 -5.50 -5.45
C HIS A 44 4.96 -4.99 -6.87
N GLN A 45 4.01 -5.61 -7.59
CA GLN A 45 3.59 -5.15 -8.91
C GLN A 45 2.93 -3.77 -8.86
N ILE A 46 2.02 -3.52 -7.90
CA ILE A 46 1.42 -2.18 -7.69
C ILE A 46 2.52 -1.16 -7.45
N ARG A 47 3.44 -1.50 -6.54
CA ARG A 47 4.56 -0.62 -6.18
C ARG A 47 5.41 -0.26 -7.39
N TYR A 48 5.81 -1.25 -8.18
CA TYR A 48 6.61 -1.05 -9.37
C TYR A 48 5.93 -0.11 -10.37
N GLN A 49 4.63 -0.29 -10.61
CA GLN A 49 3.87 0.58 -11.51
C GLN A 49 3.79 2.02 -10.98
N SER A 50 3.57 2.17 -9.67
CA SER A 50 3.59 3.49 -9.02
C SER A 50 4.95 4.17 -9.14
N ASP A 51 6.05 3.45 -8.87
CA ASP A 51 7.40 4.00 -8.95
C ASP A 51 7.78 4.37 -10.39
N LYS A 52 7.35 3.56 -11.38
CA LYS A 52 7.53 3.87 -12.81
C LYS A 52 6.85 5.20 -13.16
N LEU A 53 5.59 5.36 -12.77
CA LEU A 53 4.82 6.58 -13.02
C LEU A 53 5.46 7.80 -12.36
N CYS A 54 5.93 7.66 -11.12
CA CYS A 54 6.65 8.73 -10.43
C CYS A 54 7.92 9.14 -11.20
N LYS A 55 8.74 8.19 -11.63
CA LYS A 55 9.96 8.46 -12.40
C LYS A 55 9.67 9.16 -13.71
N GLU A 56 8.65 8.72 -14.44
CA GLU A 56 8.22 9.33 -15.72
C GLU A 56 7.81 10.80 -15.55
N ASN A 57 7.28 11.17 -14.37
CA ASN A 57 6.88 12.52 -14.04
C ASN A 57 7.95 13.29 -13.23
N ASN A 58 9.19 12.81 -13.19
CA ASN A 58 10.30 13.39 -12.43
C ASN A 58 10.02 13.56 -10.92
N LEU A 59 9.17 12.69 -10.35
CA LEU A 59 8.86 12.65 -8.93
C LEU A 59 9.83 11.72 -8.19
N SER A 60 10.03 12.00 -6.90
CA SER A 60 10.86 11.16 -6.04
C SER A 60 10.26 9.75 -5.88
N VAL A 61 11.11 8.74 -6.02
CA VAL A 61 10.80 7.36 -5.65
C VAL A 61 11.64 6.96 -4.45
N ILE A 62 11.14 5.99 -3.69
CA ILE A 62 11.91 5.39 -2.60
C ILE A 62 13.11 4.66 -3.19
N ASP A 63 14.31 5.02 -2.75
CA ASP A 63 15.55 4.45 -3.25
C ASP A 63 15.99 3.20 -2.45
N GLY A 64 17.06 2.56 -2.94
CA GLY A 64 17.68 1.42 -2.25
C GLY A 64 18.26 1.79 -0.87
N PHE A 65 18.56 3.07 -0.63
CA PHE A 65 19.01 3.56 0.66
C PHE A 65 17.88 3.53 1.69
N TYR A 66 16.66 3.95 1.33
CA TYR A 66 15.50 3.85 2.21
C TYR A 66 15.11 2.39 2.48
N GLU A 67 15.23 1.48 1.49
CA GLU A 67 14.97 0.05 1.73
C GLU A 67 15.97 -0.57 2.73
N SER A 68 17.25 -0.19 2.64
CA SER A 68 18.26 -0.61 3.63
C SER A 68 18.04 0.03 5.01
N TYR A 69 17.67 1.31 5.08
CA TYR A 69 17.25 2.00 6.30
C TYR A 69 16.04 1.29 6.94
N LYS A 70 14.97 1.06 6.17
CA LYS A 70 13.75 0.38 6.62
C LYS A 70 14.03 -1.03 7.10
N LYS A 71 14.94 -1.79 6.46
CA LYS A 71 15.36 -3.11 6.92
C LYS A 71 16.08 -3.04 8.26
N LYS A 72 16.95 -2.03 8.44
CA LYS A 72 17.70 -1.79 9.69
C LYS A 72 16.79 -1.41 10.86
N TYR A 73 15.77 -0.59 10.61
CA TYR A 73 14.82 -0.11 11.64
C TYR A 73 13.48 -0.85 11.65
N LYS A 74 13.41 -2.04 11.02
CA LYS A 74 12.19 -2.83 10.97
C LYS A 74 11.83 -3.33 12.37
N THR A 75 10.84 -2.70 13.00
CA THR A 75 10.21 -3.24 14.21
C THR A 75 9.32 -4.43 13.84
N ASN A 76 9.29 -5.47 14.67
CA ASN A 76 8.28 -6.52 14.56
C ASN A 76 6.91 -5.89 14.84
N GLY A 77 6.17 -5.56 13.77
CA GLY A 77 4.83 -5.01 13.87
C GLY A 77 3.92 -6.04 14.55
N LYS A 78 3.44 -5.71 15.75
CA LYS A 78 2.43 -6.51 16.45
C LYS A 78 1.11 -6.39 15.68
N SER A 79 0.44 -7.51 15.45
CA SER A 79 -0.93 -7.54 14.95
C SER A 79 -1.87 -6.74 15.86
N TRP A 80 -3.02 -6.31 15.34
CA TRP A 80 -4.04 -5.62 16.14
C TRP A 80 -4.41 -6.40 17.42
N TYR A 81 -4.49 -7.74 17.30
CA TYR A 81 -4.78 -8.63 18.41
C TYR A 81 -3.68 -8.62 19.48
N GLU A 82 -2.41 -8.75 19.08
CA GLU A 82 -1.25 -8.67 19.99
C GLU A 82 -1.13 -7.31 20.66
N ASN A 83 -1.46 -6.23 19.94
CA ASN A 83 -1.48 -4.87 20.48
C ASN A 83 -2.59 -4.71 21.53
N LYS A 84 -3.78 -5.27 21.28
CA LYS A 84 -4.91 -5.27 22.21
C LYS A 84 -4.61 -6.07 23.49
N GLN A 85 -3.90 -7.19 23.39
CA GLN A 85 -3.47 -7.97 24.54
C GLN A 85 -2.37 -7.27 25.36
N THR A 86 -1.39 -6.64 24.70
CA THR A 86 -0.33 -5.88 25.40
C THR A 86 -0.92 -4.77 26.28
N LYS A 87 -1.94 -4.07 25.78
CA LYS A 87 -2.63 -2.98 26.52
C LYS A 87 -3.50 -3.46 27.68
N ARG A 88 -3.81 -4.76 27.77
CA ARG A 88 -4.62 -5.35 28.85
C ARG A 88 -3.79 -5.84 30.03
N GLY A 89 -2.47 -6.01 29.87
CA GLY A 89 -1.59 -6.60 30.88
C GLY A 89 -0.77 -5.60 31.69
N THR A 90 -0.93 -4.29 31.47
CA THR A 90 -0.30 -3.23 32.28
C THR A 90 -1.36 -2.61 33.18
N SER A 91 -1.47 -3.12 34.39
CA SER A 91 -2.16 -2.53 35.55
C SER A 91 -1.29 -2.79 36.77
#